data_AF-A0A3A0AH55-F1
#
_entry.id   AF-A0A3A0AH55-F1
#
_cell.length_a   1.000
_cell.length_b   1.000
_cell.length_c   1.000
_cell.angle_alpha   90.00
_cell.angle_beta   90.00
_cell.angle_gamma   90.00
#
_symmetry.space_group_name_H-M   'P 1'
#
loop_
_entity.id
_entity.type
_entity.pdbx_description
1 polymer ?
#
loop_
_entity_poly.entity_id
_entity_poly.type
_entity_poly.pdbx_seq_one_letter_code
_entity_poly.pdbx_strand_id
1 'polypeptide(L)'
;AAWTPTIEVGFSDAPSILWSGATVASAAGKAFGLLWLVALVGSVGAGLGLLFGHEWWRVLAVASALISLAAIVPWWNTVPAGARFGGVLFDLVIIALLLFPWGERITESLHLP
;
A
#
# COMPACT_ATOMS: atom_id res chain seq x y z
N ALA A 1 -15.04 19.86 20.97
CA ALA A 1 -15.50 21.26 20.80
C ALA A 1 -15.79 21.49 19.31
N ALA A 2 -16.62 22.46 18.94
CA ALA A 2 -17.07 22.69 17.55
C ALA A 2 -15.94 23.02 16.54
N TRP A 3 -14.71 23.19 17.00
CA TRP A 3 -13.50 23.43 16.20
C TRP A 3 -12.59 22.20 16.04
N THR A 4 -12.97 21.04 16.58
CA THR A 4 -12.25 19.80 16.31
C THR A 4 -12.74 19.27 14.96
N PRO A 5 -11.93 19.23 13.90
CA PRO A 5 -12.34 18.61 12.66
C PRO A 5 -12.71 17.16 12.99
N THR A 6 -13.94 16.77 12.69
CA THR A 6 -14.38 15.38 12.76
C THR A 6 -13.59 14.64 11.68
N ILE A 7 -12.43 14.11 12.05
CA ILE A 7 -11.68 13.24 11.15
C ILE A 7 -12.49 11.95 11.08
N GLU A 8 -13.09 11.68 9.92
CA GLU A 8 -13.71 10.38 9.67
C GLU A 8 -12.62 9.31 9.80
N VAL A 9 -12.70 8.56 10.90
CA VAL A 9 -11.85 7.43 11.19
C VAL A 9 -12.59 6.17 10.77
N GLY A 10 -12.01 5.42 9.83
CA GLY A 10 -12.57 4.17 9.34
C GLY A 10 -12.89 4.16 7.86
N PHE A 11 -13.44 3.04 7.40
CA PHE A 11 -13.91 2.86 6.03
C PHE A 11 -15.32 3.42 5.90
N SER A 12 -15.60 4.13 4.81
CA SER A 12 -16.96 4.52 4.46
C SER A 12 -17.65 3.42 3.65
N ASP A 13 -18.99 3.40 3.65
CA ASP A 13 -19.76 2.48 2.80
C ASP A 13 -19.92 2.96 1.34
N ALA A 14 -19.05 3.89 0.91
CA ALA A 14 -19.07 4.42 -0.45
C ALA A 14 -18.81 3.30 -1.47
N PRO A 15 -19.50 3.33 -2.63
CA PRO A 15 -19.27 2.37 -3.69
C PRO A 15 -17.87 2.52 -4.29
N SER A 16 -17.35 1.41 -4.83
CA SER A 16 -16.12 1.40 -5.60
C SER A 16 -16.17 2.37 -6.78
N ILE A 17 -15.01 2.92 -7.14
CA ILE A 17 -14.83 3.72 -8.35
C ILE A 17 -15.00 2.88 -9.62
N LEU A 18 -14.53 1.62 -9.58
CA LEU A 18 -14.49 0.76 -10.77
C LEU A 18 -15.75 -0.10 -10.94
N TRP A 19 -16.42 -0.44 -9.84
CA TRP A 19 -17.61 -1.30 -9.86
C TRP A 19 -18.79 -0.62 -9.20
N SER A 20 -19.78 -0.23 -10.01
CA SER A 20 -21.02 0.38 -9.51
C SER A 20 -21.73 -0.56 -8.53
N GLY A 21 -21.99 -0.08 -7.32
CA GLY A 21 -22.74 -0.82 -6.29
C GLY A 21 -21.91 -1.82 -5.47
N ALA A 22 -20.63 -2.04 -5.78
CA ALA A 22 -19.75 -2.82 -4.92
C ALA A 22 -19.28 -1.99 -3.73
N THR A 23 -19.46 -2.50 -2.51
CA THR A 23 -18.97 -1.89 -1.25
C THR A 23 -17.91 -2.76 -0.59
N VAL A 24 -17.25 -2.29 0.47
CA VAL A 24 -16.25 -3.09 1.23
C VAL A 24 -16.85 -4.36 1.81
N ALA A 25 -18.14 -4.31 2.19
CA ALA A 25 -18.85 -5.45 2.73
C ALA A 25 -19.20 -6.52 1.67
N SER A 26 -19.17 -6.16 0.38
CA SER A 26 -19.44 -7.09 -0.72
C SER A 26 -18.34 -8.16 -0.86
N ALA A 27 -18.62 -9.23 -1.62
CA ALA A 27 -17.62 -10.26 -1.90
C ALA A 27 -16.37 -9.68 -2.59
N ALA A 28 -16.55 -8.72 -3.51
CA ALA A 28 -15.45 -8.01 -4.15
C ALA A 28 -14.64 -7.20 -3.11
N GLY A 29 -15.30 -6.46 -2.24
CA GLY A 29 -14.65 -5.71 -1.16
C GLY A 29 -13.82 -6.60 -0.24
N LYS A 30 -14.37 -7.75 0.18
CA LYS A 30 -13.65 -8.74 1.01
C LYS A 30 -12.46 -9.35 0.28
N ALA A 31 -12.60 -9.68 -1.00
CA ALA A 31 -11.50 -10.20 -1.81
C ALA A 31 -10.35 -9.19 -1.93
N PHE A 32 -10.69 -7.91 -2.14
CA PHE A 32 -9.69 -6.84 -2.18
C PHE A 32 -9.08 -6.56 -0.80
N GLY A 33 -9.84 -6.69 0.28
CA GLY A 33 -9.30 -6.64 1.64
C GLY A 33 -8.28 -7.75 1.89
N LEU A 34 -8.55 -8.97 1.41
CA LEU A 34 -7.60 -10.09 1.49
C LEU A 34 -6.36 -9.85 0.62
N LEU A 35 -6.55 -9.33 -0.59
CA LEU A 35 -5.45 -8.94 -1.47
C LEU A 35 -4.55 -7.88 -0.81
N TRP A 36 -5.15 -6.90 -0.13
CA TRP A 36 -4.42 -5.87 0.59
C TRP A 36 -3.69 -6.44 1.82
N LEU A 37 -4.27 -7.43 2.50
CA LEU A 37 -3.59 -8.16 3.57
C LEU A 37 -2.38 -8.95 3.04
N VAL A 38 -2.49 -9.57 1.87
CA VAL A 38 -1.35 -10.23 1.22
C VAL A 38 -0.23 -9.23 0.91
N ALA A 39 -0.58 -8.04 0.43
CA ALA A 39 0.41 -6.97 0.22
C ALA A 39 1.07 -6.55 1.53
N LEU A 40 0.32 -6.39 2.62
CA LEU A 40 0.87 -6.08 3.95
C LEU A 40 1.88 -7.16 4.39
N VAL A 41 1.51 -8.44 4.28
CA VAL A 41 2.39 -9.57 4.63
C VAL A 41 3.65 -9.56 3.78
N GLY A 42 3.52 -9.31 2.47
CA GLY A 42 4.65 -9.19 1.56
C GLY A 42 5.58 -8.02 1.92
N SER A 43 5.04 -6.85 2.27
CA SER A 43 5.83 -5.69 2.71
C SER A 43 6.58 -5.96 4.01
N VAL A 44 5.93 -6.61 4.99
CA VAL A 44 6.61 -7.05 6.23
C VAL A 44 7.69 -8.08 5.91
N GLY A 45 7.39 -9.05 5.04
CA GLY A 45 8.36 -10.05 4.58
C GLY A 45 9.57 -9.39 3.91
N ALA A 46 9.36 -8.39 3.07
CA ALA A 46 10.44 -7.64 2.42
C ALA A 46 11.30 -6.89 3.45
N GLY A 47 10.69 -6.27 4.46
CA GLY A 47 11.44 -5.66 5.57
C GLY A 47 12.30 -6.68 6.34
N LEU A 48 11.77 -7.88 6.59
CA LEU A 48 12.54 -8.97 7.20
C LEU A 48 13.67 -9.47 6.28
N GLY A 49 13.39 -9.65 4.99
CA GLY A 49 14.41 -10.02 4.00
C GLY A 49 15.55 -9.01 3.94
N LEU A 50 15.22 -7.72 3.98
CA LEU A 50 16.19 -6.63 4.04
C LEU A 50 17.03 -6.72 5.33
N LEU A 51 16.38 -6.90 6.48
CA LEU A 51 17.05 -6.98 7.78
C LEU A 51 18.02 -8.17 7.88
N PHE A 52 17.69 -9.29 7.25
CA PHE A 52 18.51 -10.50 7.23
C PHE A 52 19.43 -10.61 5.99
N GLY A 53 19.48 -9.58 5.14
CA GLY A 53 20.39 -9.52 3.98
C GLY A 53 20.03 -10.50 2.85
N HIS A 54 18.76 -10.85 2.68
CA HIS A 54 18.31 -11.74 1.62
C HIS A 54 17.92 -11.00 0.34
N GLU A 55 18.55 -11.32 -0.79
CA GLU A 55 18.34 -10.65 -2.09
C GLU A 55 16.88 -10.61 -2.59
N TRP A 56 16.04 -11.56 -2.17
CA TRP A 56 14.61 -11.61 -2.55
C TRP A 56 13.79 -10.43 -2.00
N TRP A 57 14.32 -9.67 -1.03
CA TRP A 57 13.63 -8.56 -0.39
C TRP A 57 13.16 -7.50 -1.40
N ARG A 58 14.00 -7.22 -2.42
CA ARG A 58 13.73 -6.18 -3.43
C ARG A 58 12.52 -6.52 -4.28
N VAL A 59 12.51 -7.75 -4.82
CA VAL A 59 11.38 -8.24 -5.64
C VAL A 59 10.10 -8.28 -4.82
N LEU A 60 10.18 -8.73 -3.56
CA LEU A 60 9.01 -8.82 -2.70
C LEU A 60 8.47 -7.43 -2.33
N ALA A 61 9.34 -6.45 -2.08
CA ALA A 61 8.95 -5.07 -1.81
C ALA A 61 8.20 -4.45 -2.99
N VAL A 62 8.75 -4.58 -4.20
CA VAL A 62 8.12 -4.06 -5.44
C VAL A 62 6.78 -4.74 -5.70
N ALA A 63 6.73 -6.08 -5.62
CA ALA A 63 5.49 -6.82 -5.86
C ALA A 63 4.40 -6.42 -4.86
N SER A 64 4.76 -6.29 -3.57
CA SER A 64 3.82 -5.91 -2.51
C SER A 64 3.30 -4.48 -2.70
N ALA A 65 4.17 -3.55 -3.08
CA ALA A 65 3.79 -2.16 -3.37
C ALA A 65 2.81 -2.08 -4.55
N LEU A 66 3.07 -2.83 -5.64
CA LEU A 66 2.17 -2.88 -6.79
C LEU A 66 0.80 -3.48 -6.45
N ILE A 67 0.79 -4.57 -5.66
CA ILE A 67 -0.46 -5.20 -5.20
C ILE A 67 -1.24 -4.25 -4.27
N SER A 68 -0.56 -3.55 -3.37
CA SER A 68 -1.17 -2.56 -2.47
C SER A 68 -1.83 -1.42 -3.26
N LEU A 69 -1.14 -0.87 -4.26
CA LEU A 69 -1.71 0.15 -5.15
C LEU A 69 -2.92 -0.38 -5.94
N ALA A 70 -2.81 -1.57 -6.51
CA ALA A 70 -3.92 -2.20 -7.22
C ALA A 70 -5.12 -2.46 -6.29
N ALA A 71 -4.86 -2.75 -5.01
CA ALA A 71 -5.90 -2.98 -4.02
C ALA A 71 -6.59 -1.68 -3.59
N ILE A 72 -5.89 -0.55 -3.50
CA ILE A 72 -6.48 0.71 -2.99
C ILE A 72 -7.23 1.52 -4.05
N VAL A 73 -6.77 1.49 -5.31
CA VAL A 73 -7.32 2.32 -6.40
C VAL A 73 -8.84 2.16 -6.58
N PRO A 74 -9.41 0.93 -6.60
CA PRO A 74 -10.84 0.76 -6.78
C PRO A 74 -11.67 1.29 -5.60
N TRP A 75 -11.06 1.48 -4.43
CA TRP A 75 -11.71 1.83 -3.16
C TRP A 75 -11.29 3.21 -2.64
N TRP A 76 -10.85 4.10 -3.53
CA TRP A 76 -10.35 5.42 -3.15
C TRP A 76 -11.36 6.28 -2.39
N ASN A 77 -12.66 6.16 -2.69
CA ASN A 77 -13.71 6.92 -2.00
C ASN A 77 -14.06 6.33 -0.62
N THR A 78 -13.52 5.16 -0.32
CA THR A 78 -13.91 4.32 0.81
C THR A 78 -12.84 4.29 1.90
N VAL A 79 -11.57 4.18 1.50
CA VAL A 79 -10.43 4.04 2.42
C VAL A 79 -10.22 5.35 3.21
N PRO A 80 -9.85 5.35 4.50
CA PRO A 80 -9.56 6.58 5.22
C PRO A 80 -8.38 7.35 4.63
N ALA A 81 -8.38 8.69 4.77
CA ALA A 81 -7.37 9.55 4.16
C ALA A 81 -5.92 9.17 4.52
N GLY A 82 -5.68 8.75 5.76
CA GLY A 82 -4.36 8.30 6.21
C GLY A 82 -3.85 7.07 5.45
N ALA A 83 -4.71 6.08 5.20
CA ALA A 83 -4.35 4.89 4.43
C ALA A 83 -4.21 5.19 2.93
N ARG A 84 -5.03 6.10 2.38
CA ARG A 84 -4.88 6.60 1.00
C ARG A 84 -3.53 7.25 0.77
N PHE A 85 -3.25 8.34 1.48
CA PHE A 85 -2.04 9.12 1.19
C PHE A 85 -0.79 8.46 1.76
N GLY A 86 -0.85 7.90 2.97
CA GLY A 86 0.28 7.22 3.59
C GLY A 86 0.66 5.93 2.87
N GLY A 87 -0.32 5.08 2.55
CA GLY A 87 -0.08 3.82 1.84
C GLY A 87 0.44 4.05 0.43
N VAL A 88 -0.22 4.92 -0.35
CA VAL A 88 0.21 5.23 -1.72
C VAL A 88 1.59 5.89 -1.73
N LEU A 89 1.87 6.81 -0.82
CA LEU A 89 3.20 7.44 -0.74
C LEU A 89 4.29 6.40 -0.44
N PHE A 90 4.04 5.50 0.51
CA PHE A 90 4.96 4.40 0.82
C PHE A 90 5.21 3.54 -0.43
N ASP A 91 4.16 3.09 -1.09
CA ASP A 91 4.27 2.23 -2.27
C ASP A 91 5.03 2.93 -3.41
N LEU A 92 4.73 4.21 -3.66
CA LEU A 92 5.42 5.02 -4.66
C LEU A 92 6.90 5.24 -4.34
N VAL A 93 7.25 5.45 -3.07
CA VAL A 93 8.65 5.57 -2.64
C VAL A 93 9.41 4.26 -2.87
N ILE A 94 8.82 3.12 -2.51
CA ILE A 94 9.43 1.81 -2.75
C ILE A 94 9.67 1.58 -4.25
N ILE A 95 8.66 1.83 -5.08
CA ILE A 95 8.77 1.70 -6.53
C ILE A 95 9.83 2.67 -7.09
N ALA A 96 9.83 3.93 -6.64
CA ALA A 96 10.78 4.93 -7.07
C ALA A 96 12.23 4.58 -6.69
N LEU A 97 12.46 4.03 -5.49
CA LEU A 97 13.79 3.65 -5.01
C LEU A 97 14.32 2.36 -5.62
N LEU A 98 13.44 1.43 -6.01
CA LEU A 98 13.88 0.11 -6.46
C LEU A 98 13.85 -0.08 -7.98
N LEU A 99 13.06 0.71 -8.71
CA LEU A 99 12.92 0.56 -10.17
C LEU A 99 13.55 1.70 -10.99
N PHE A 100 13.89 2.84 -10.37
CA PHE A 100 14.50 3.95 -11.11
C PHE A 100 16.03 3.98 -10.95
N PRO A 101 16.78 4.44 -11.98
CA PRO A 101 18.25 4.43 -11.97
C PRO A 101 18.89 5.26 -10.85
N TRP A 102 18.21 6.27 -10.32
CA TRP A 102 18.71 7.03 -9.16
C TRP A 102 18.55 6.27 -7.84
N GLY A 103 17.68 5.26 -7.82
CA GLY A 103 17.35 4.47 -6.64
C GLY A 103 18.54 3.67 -6.13
N GLU A 104 19.36 3.13 -7.04
CA GLU A 104 20.62 2.46 -6.71
C GLU A 104 21.54 3.37 -5.90
N ARG A 105 21.69 4.63 -6.31
CA ARG A 105 22.55 5.61 -5.60
C ARG A 105 22.08 5.87 -4.17
N ILE A 106 20.77 5.93 -3.96
CA ILE A 106 20.20 6.14 -2.61
C ILE A 106 20.40 4.88 -1.78
N THR A 107 20.15 3.71 -2.35
CA THR A 107 20.31 2.41 -1.68
C THR A 107 21.77 2.20 -1.25
N GLU A 108 22.74 2.54 -2.11
CA GLU A 108 24.17 2.56 -1.82
C GLU A 108 24.54 3.55 -0.71
N SER A 109 24.01 4.78 -0.78
CA SER A 109 24.26 5.82 0.23
C SER A 109 23.76 5.43 1.64
N LEU A 110 22.73 4.59 1.69
CA LEU A 110 22.13 4.08 2.92
C LEU A 110 22.70 2.73 3.36
N HIS A 111 23.69 2.20 2.61
CA HIS A 111 24.35 0.92 2.86
C HIS A 111 23.35 -0.25 2.97
N LEU A 112 22.27 -0.19 2.18
CA LEU A 112 21.29 -1.27 2.10
C LEU A 112 21.80 -2.35 1.11
N PRO A 113 21.64 -3.64 1.45
CA PRO A 113 22.08 -4.76 0.60
C PRO A 113 21.32 -4.82 -0.72
#